data_AF-A0A450Z7W0-F1
#
_entry.id   AF-A0A450Z7W0-F1
#
_cell.length_a   1.000
_cell.length_b   1.000
_cell.length_c   1.000
_cell.angle_alpha   90.00
_cell.angle_beta   90.00
_cell.angle_gamma   90.00
#
_symmetry.space_group_name_H-M   'P 1'
#
loop_
_entity.id
_entity.type
_entity.pdbx_description
1 polymer ?
#
loop_
_entity_poly.entity_id
_entity_poly.type
_entity_poly.pdbx_seq_one_letter_code
_entity_poly.pdbx_strand_id
1 'polypeptide(L)'
;YQYSRFCDLYRQWRQQQKRSMRQQHFAGDKLFIDYCGPTIGVVDGATGEIRSAQIFVAVLGASNYTYAEATWSQGLPDWISSHVRTFEFFGGVTQLLVPDNLKSAVSKADRYAPEVNTTYAELARHYGTTVLPTRPRKPKDKAKVEVAVQVVERWILARLRHHTFFCLSELNTAIRQLLQEMNARPDSRMDELENPLGNSRNPHKVCSKPMTR
;
A
#
# COMPACT_ATOMS: atom_id res chain seq x y z
N TYR A 1 -8.66 1.48 52.64
CA TYR A 1 -8.17 0.26 51.96
C TYR A 1 -9.06 -0.21 50.79
N GLN A 2 -9.66 0.69 49.98
CA GLN A 2 -10.48 0.30 48.82
C GLN A 2 -9.90 0.75 47.46
N TYR A 3 -9.10 1.83 47.43
CA TYR A 3 -8.59 2.41 46.19
C TYR A 3 -7.44 1.62 45.54
N SER A 4 -6.53 1.06 46.36
CA SER A 4 -5.39 0.27 45.83
C SER A 4 -5.86 -1.02 45.15
N ARG A 5 -6.81 -1.73 45.76
CA ARG A 5 -7.35 -2.99 45.22
C ARG A 5 -8.13 -2.77 43.92
N PHE A 6 -8.87 -1.65 43.79
CA PHE A 6 -9.50 -1.28 42.52
C PHE A 6 -8.46 -1.01 41.42
N CYS A 7 -7.35 -0.33 41.75
CA CYS A 7 -6.29 -0.05 40.79
C CYS A 7 -5.57 -1.32 40.32
N ASP A 8 -5.37 -2.28 41.22
CA ASP A 8 -4.68 -3.54 40.90
C ASP A 8 -5.57 -4.48 40.08
N LEU A 9 -6.86 -4.59 40.43
CA LEU A 9 -7.85 -5.32 39.64
C LEU A 9 -8.05 -4.67 38.26
N TYR A 10 -8.08 -3.34 38.18
CA TYR A 10 -8.16 -2.60 36.92
C TYR A 10 -6.92 -2.84 36.05
N ARG A 11 -5.71 -2.88 36.62
CA ARG A 11 -4.46 -3.17 35.88
C ARG A 11 -4.40 -4.60 35.37
N GLN A 12 -4.82 -5.59 36.18
CA GLN A 12 -4.89 -6.99 35.75
C GLN A 12 -5.95 -7.18 34.66
N TRP A 13 -7.13 -6.58 34.81
CA TRP A 13 -8.15 -6.56 33.77
C TRP A 13 -7.62 -5.92 32.48
N ARG A 14 -6.91 -4.79 32.57
CA ARG A 14 -6.32 -4.08 31.42
C ARG A 14 -5.20 -4.87 30.71
N GLN A 15 -4.57 -5.85 31.38
CA GLN A 15 -3.57 -6.74 30.81
C GLN A 15 -4.20 -7.98 30.15
N GLN A 16 -5.36 -8.43 30.63
CA GLN A 16 -6.13 -9.53 30.03
C GLN A 16 -6.93 -9.10 28.79
N GLN A 17 -7.19 -7.80 28.61
CA GLN A 17 -7.75 -7.27 27.38
C GLN A 17 -6.74 -7.40 26.23
N LYS A 18 -6.97 -8.36 25.32
CA LYS A 18 -6.31 -8.41 24.01
C LYS A 18 -6.53 -7.06 23.34
N ARG A 19 -5.51 -6.20 23.28
CA ARG A 19 -5.56 -4.91 22.57
C ARG A 19 -5.57 -5.14 21.06
N SER A 20 -6.62 -5.78 20.55
CA SER A 20 -7.12 -5.46 19.22
C SER A 20 -7.84 -4.12 19.37
N MET A 21 -7.05 -3.05 19.34
CA MET A 21 -7.62 -1.73 19.11
C MET A 21 -8.20 -1.83 17.70
N ARG A 22 -9.52 -2.03 17.62
CA ARG A 22 -10.26 -2.02 16.37
C ARG A 22 -10.13 -0.60 15.83
N GLN A 23 -9.13 -0.38 14.99
CA GLN A 23 -9.01 0.87 14.26
C GLN A 23 -10.25 0.91 13.38
N GLN A 24 -11.14 1.85 13.67
CA GLN A 24 -12.14 2.26 12.70
C GLN A 24 -11.35 2.87 11.54
N HIS A 25 -11.00 2.06 10.56
CA HIS A 25 -10.46 2.55 9.31
C HIS A 25 -11.66 3.10 8.55
N PHE A 26 -11.83 4.42 8.51
CA PHE A 26 -12.72 5.00 7.52
C PHE A 26 -12.16 4.63 6.14
N ALA A 27 -13.02 4.15 5.25
CA ALA A 27 -12.63 3.80 3.89
C ALA A 27 -11.97 5.02 3.22
N GLY A 28 -10.68 4.91 2.87
CA GLY A 28 -9.92 5.99 2.21
C GLY A 28 -8.94 6.78 3.09
N ASP A 29 -8.77 6.42 4.36
CA ASP A 29 -7.90 7.20 5.26
C ASP A 29 -6.41 7.10 4.91
N LYS A 30 -5.91 5.89 4.62
CA LYS A 30 -4.46 5.66 4.43
C LYS A 30 -4.19 4.75 3.25
N LEU A 31 -3.24 5.17 2.42
CA LEU A 31 -2.59 4.35 1.42
C LEU A 31 -1.16 4.05 1.86
N PHE A 32 -0.84 2.78 1.98
CA PHE A 32 0.52 2.32 2.25
C PHE A 32 1.24 2.05 0.93
N ILE A 33 2.45 2.56 0.77
CA ILE A 33 3.22 2.40 -0.46
C ILE A 33 4.61 1.83 -0.15
N ASP A 34 5.02 0.82 -0.91
CA ASP A 34 6.32 0.18 -0.81
C ASP A 34 6.77 -0.45 -2.14
N TYR A 35 8.00 -0.94 -2.18
CA TYR A 35 8.52 -1.82 -3.23
C TYR A 35 8.74 -3.24 -2.70
N CYS A 36 8.42 -4.25 -3.51
CA CYS A 36 8.83 -5.62 -3.22
C CYS A 36 10.36 -5.74 -3.23
N GLY A 37 10.89 -6.61 -2.37
CA GLY A 37 12.31 -6.95 -2.38
C GLY A 37 12.75 -7.72 -3.63
N PRO A 38 12.01 -8.78 -4.03
CA PRO A 38 12.31 -9.53 -5.25
C PRO A 38 12.03 -8.71 -6.52
N THR A 39 12.90 -8.89 -7.53
CA THR A 39 12.75 -8.30 -8.87
C THR A 39 12.42 -9.37 -9.90
N ILE A 40 11.80 -8.97 -11.02
CA ILE A 40 11.49 -9.86 -12.15
C ILE A 40 12.39 -9.49 -13.32
N GLY A 41 13.07 -10.47 -13.91
CA GLY A 41 13.85 -10.28 -15.12
C GLY A 41 12.97 -10.09 -16.35
N VAL A 42 13.24 -9.04 -17.11
CA VAL A 42 12.67 -8.81 -18.45
C VAL A 42 13.82 -8.91 -19.45
N VAL A 43 13.65 -9.77 -20.45
CA VAL A 43 14.67 -10.08 -21.45
C VAL A 43 14.50 -9.16 -22.65
N ASP A 44 15.57 -8.48 -23.05
CA ASP A 44 15.58 -7.77 -24.32
C ASP A 44 15.61 -8.79 -25.47
N GLY A 45 14.58 -8.78 -26.33
CA GLY A 45 14.45 -9.73 -27.43
C GLY A 45 15.52 -9.58 -28.53
N ALA A 46 16.19 -8.43 -28.61
CA ALA A 46 17.24 -8.18 -29.60
C ALA A 46 18.63 -8.53 -29.08
N THR A 47 18.92 -8.27 -27.81
CA THR A 47 20.26 -8.47 -27.23
C THR A 47 20.37 -9.69 -26.32
N GLY A 48 19.25 -10.22 -25.83
CA GLY A 48 19.22 -11.27 -24.80
C GLY A 48 19.60 -10.78 -23.40
N GLU A 49 19.83 -9.47 -23.21
CA GLU A 49 20.15 -8.90 -21.91
C GLU A 49 18.95 -8.96 -20.97
N ILE A 50 19.19 -9.35 -19.71
CA ILE A 50 18.15 -9.41 -18.69
C ILE A 50 18.20 -8.14 -17.85
N ARG A 51 17.12 -7.37 -17.90
CA ARG A 51 16.93 -6.18 -17.06
C ARG A 51 15.96 -6.48 -15.94
N SER A 52 16.39 -6.23 -14.70
CA SER A 52 15.54 -6.42 -13.53
C SER A 52 14.52 -5.29 -13.38
N ALA A 53 13.24 -5.66 -13.35
CA ALA A 53 12.12 -4.78 -13.01
C ALA A 53 11.73 -4.95 -11.53
N GLN A 54 11.40 -3.84 -10.89
CA GLN A 54 11.02 -3.78 -9.48
C GLN A 54 9.51 -3.66 -9.37
N ILE A 55 8.92 -4.24 -8.32
CA ILE A 55 7.45 -4.24 -8.18
C ILE A 55 7.06 -3.16 -7.17
N PHE A 56 6.40 -2.12 -7.66
CA PHE A 56 5.73 -1.12 -6.86
C PHE A 56 4.44 -1.70 -6.30
N VAL A 57 4.13 -1.44 -5.03
CA VAL A 57 2.93 -1.93 -4.35
C VAL A 57 2.29 -0.79 -3.56
N ALA A 58 0.97 -0.63 -3.70
CA ALA A 58 0.19 0.32 -2.94
C ALA A 58 -1.09 -0.33 -2.40
N VAL A 59 -1.38 -0.16 -1.11
CA VAL A 59 -2.40 -0.95 -0.39
C VAL A 59 -3.29 -0.04 0.44
N LEU A 60 -4.60 -0.13 0.24
CA LEU A 60 -5.57 0.60 1.04
C LEU A 60 -5.66 0.03 2.46
N GLY A 61 -5.45 0.91 3.44
CA GLY A 61 -5.42 0.55 4.85
C GLY A 61 -6.74 0.05 5.43
N ALA A 62 -7.88 0.30 4.81
CA ALA A 62 -9.18 -0.16 5.30
C ALA A 62 -9.55 -1.54 4.72
N SER A 63 -9.41 -1.69 3.41
CA SER A 63 -9.93 -2.83 2.65
C SER A 63 -8.88 -3.84 2.20
N ASN A 64 -7.58 -3.55 2.40
CA ASN A 64 -6.48 -4.29 1.78
C ASN A 64 -6.54 -4.36 0.25
N TYR A 65 -7.36 -3.51 -0.38
CA TYR A 65 -7.43 -3.41 -1.84
C TYR A 65 -6.08 -2.91 -2.34
N THR A 66 -5.45 -3.70 -3.20
CA THR A 66 -4.03 -3.57 -3.52
C THR A 66 -3.84 -3.25 -4.99
N TYR A 67 -2.93 -2.33 -5.27
CA TYR A 67 -2.39 -2.04 -6.58
C TYR A 67 -0.94 -2.49 -6.63
N ALA A 68 -0.51 -3.05 -7.76
CA ALA A 68 0.87 -3.40 -7.99
C ALA A 68 1.23 -3.23 -9.47
N GLU A 69 2.46 -2.81 -9.74
CA GLU A 69 3.00 -2.67 -11.09
C GLU A 69 4.51 -2.87 -11.11
N ALA A 70 5.05 -3.26 -12.25
CA ALA A 70 6.48 -3.32 -12.49
C ALA A 70 7.00 -1.99 -13.03
N THR A 71 8.07 -1.47 -12.42
CA THR A 71 8.82 -0.29 -12.86
C THR A 71 10.30 -0.65 -13.07
N TRP A 72 11.02 0.14 -13.85
CA TRP A 72 12.45 -0.10 -14.06
C TRP A 72 13.30 0.37 -12.88
N SER A 73 12.86 1.39 -12.16
CA SER A 73 13.59 1.97 -11.04
C SER A 73 12.67 2.36 -9.89
N GLN A 74 13.27 2.58 -8.72
CA GLN A 74 12.63 3.26 -7.58
C GLN A 74 12.89 4.77 -7.59
N GLY A 75 13.31 5.32 -8.75
CA GLY A 75 13.61 6.72 -8.92
C GLY A 75 12.36 7.59 -8.84
N LEU A 76 12.55 8.88 -8.60
CA LEU A 76 11.44 9.83 -8.46
C LEU A 76 10.46 9.84 -9.64
N PRO A 77 10.88 9.81 -10.93
CA PRO A 77 9.92 9.83 -12.04
C PRO A 77 9.01 8.60 -12.06
N ASP A 78 9.59 7.42 -11.85
CA ASP A 78 8.84 6.16 -11.77
C ASP A 78 7.92 6.18 -10.55
N TRP A 79 8.42 6.61 -9.39
CA TRP A 79 7.65 6.75 -8.16
C TRP A 79 6.41 7.64 -8.31
N ILE A 80 6.58 8.84 -8.84
CA ILE A 80 5.48 9.80 -9.08
C ILE A 80 4.48 9.21 -10.07
N SER A 81 4.97 8.63 -11.17
CA SER A 81 4.12 8.01 -12.18
C SER A 81 3.31 6.84 -11.61
N SER A 82 3.91 6.03 -10.74
CA SER A 82 3.22 4.95 -10.04
C SER A 82 2.11 5.47 -9.14
N HIS A 83 2.30 6.60 -8.45
CA HIS A 83 1.24 7.21 -7.63
C HIS A 83 0.06 7.67 -8.47
N VAL A 84 0.32 8.32 -9.61
CA VAL A 84 -0.74 8.75 -10.53
C VAL A 84 -1.55 7.55 -11.02
N ARG A 85 -0.88 6.50 -11.52
CA ARG A 85 -1.56 5.27 -11.97
C ARG A 85 -2.31 4.57 -10.84
N THR A 86 -1.80 4.64 -9.62
CA THR A 86 -2.46 4.10 -8.43
C THR A 86 -3.76 4.85 -8.13
N PHE A 87 -3.76 6.19 -8.19
CA PHE A 87 -4.96 6.99 -7.98
C PHE A 87 -6.00 6.76 -9.07
N GLU A 88 -5.57 6.63 -10.32
CA GLU A 88 -6.44 6.25 -11.44
C GLU A 88 -7.05 4.87 -11.21
N PHE A 89 -6.26 3.88 -10.78
CA PHE A 89 -6.73 2.53 -10.50
C PHE A 89 -7.77 2.50 -9.38
N PHE A 90 -7.56 3.25 -8.30
CA PHE A 90 -8.53 3.35 -7.21
C PHE A 90 -9.75 4.23 -7.54
N GLY A 91 -9.70 4.99 -8.65
CA GLY A 91 -10.72 5.98 -9.00
C GLY A 91 -10.78 7.13 -8.00
N GLY A 92 -9.67 7.43 -7.32
CA GLY A 92 -9.61 8.48 -6.31
C GLY A 92 -8.36 8.46 -5.45
N VAL A 93 -8.26 9.46 -4.57
CA VAL A 93 -7.07 9.70 -3.74
C VAL A 93 -7.42 9.55 -2.27
N THR A 94 -6.52 8.91 -1.50
CA THR A 94 -6.62 8.80 -0.05
C THR A 94 -6.13 10.07 0.66
N GLN A 95 -6.60 10.32 1.87
CA GLN A 95 -6.19 11.51 2.63
C GLN A 95 -4.72 11.48 3.07
N LEU A 96 -4.18 10.28 3.33
CA LEU A 96 -2.81 10.09 3.80
C LEU A 96 -2.07 9.06 2.95
N LEU A 97 -0.93 9.46 2.40
CA LEU A 97 0.05 8.58 1.78
C LEU A 97 1.12 8.22 2.80
N VAL A 98 1.36 6.94 2.99
CA VAL A 98 2.30 6.41 3.97
C VAL A 98 3.37 5.59 3.23
N PRO A 99 4.43 6.25 2.73
CA PRO A 99 5.55 5.56 2.11
C PRO A 99 6.50 4.95 3.17
N ASP A 100 6.98 3.73 2.94
CA ASP A 100 7.96 3.07 3.83
C ASP A 100 9.42 3.43 3.47
N ASN A 101 9.70 3.70 2.19
CA ASN A 101 11.03 4.12 1.74
C ASN A 101 11.15 5.65 1.64
N LEU A 102 11.50 6.29 2.76
CA LEU A 102 11.86 7.71 2.78
C LEU A 102 12.97 8.08 1.80
N LYS A 103 13.87 7.16 1.40
CA LYS A 103 14.99 7.50 0.52
C LYS A 103 14.57 7.82 -0.92
N SER A 104 13.53 7.16 -1.45
CA SER A 104 12.95 7.52 -2.75
C SER A 104 12.17 8.85 -2.69
N ALA A 105 11.73 9.25 -1.49
CA ALA A 105 11.03 10.50 -1.22
C ALA A 105 11.93 11.64 -0.70
N VAL A 106 13.23 11.39 -0.47
CA VAL A 106 14.19 12.36 0.10
C VAL A 106 15.39 12.47 -0.84
N SER A 107 15.44 13.55 -1.60
CA SER A 107 16.64 13.91 -2.37
C SER A 107 17.68 14.51 -1.43
N LYS A 108 18.77 13.77 -1.20
CA LYS A 108 19.92 14.11 -0.33
C LYS A 108 19.63 14.14 1.19
N ALA A 109 20.47 13.42 1.93
CA ALA A 109 20.54 13.48 3.37
C ALA A 109 21.17 14.82 3.81
N ASP A 110 20.36 15.78 4.22
CA ASP A 110 20.81 16.85 5.10
C ASP A 110 20.39 16.55 6.53
N ARG A 111 21.34 16.72 7.46
CA ARG A 111 21.35 16.14 8.80
C ARG A 111 20.38 16.83 9.78
N TYR A 112 19.68 17.86 9.33
CA TYR A 112 18.86 18.73 10.18
C TYR A 112 17.41 18.95 9.72
N ALA A 113 17.05 18.66 8.47
CA ALA A 113 15.65 18.63 8.02
C ALA A 113 15.55 17.81 6.73
N PRO A 114 14.97 16.60 6.71
CA PRO A 114 14.69 15.93 5.46
C PRO A 114 13.53 16.66 4.78
N GLU A 115 13.85 17.53 3.83
CA GLU A 115 12.87 18.07 2.90
C GLU A 115 12.28 16.90 2.10
N VAL A 116 10.97 16.71 2.21
CA VAL A 116 10.23 15.88 1.25
C VAL A 116 10.58 16.40 -0.13
N ASN A 117 10.97 15.52 -1.06
CA ASN A 117 11.27 15.91 -2.42
C ASN A 117 10.18 16.85 -2.95
N THR A 118 10.56 18.05 -3.41
CA THR A 118 9.62 19.11 -3.82
C THR A 118 8.55 18.59 -4.76
N THR A 119 8.93 17.71 -5.70
CA THR A 119 8.03 17.06 -6.66
C THR A 119 6.97 16.18 -5.98
N TYR A 120 7.34 15.47 -4.91
CA TYR A 120 6.41 14.61 -4.17
C TYR A 120 5.48 15.44 -3.27
N ALA A 121 5.98 16.54 -2.71
CA ALA A 121 5.15 17.52 -2.01
C ALA A 121 4.16 18.24 -2.97
N GLU A 122 4.59 18.54 -4.19
CA GLU A 122 3.74 19.09 -5.26
C GLU A 122 2.65 18.10 -5.68
N LEU A 123 2.99 16.82 -5.87
CA LEU A 123 1.99 15.77 -6.09
C LEU A 123 0.97 15.73 -4.96
N ALA A 124 1.44 15.74 -3.71
CA ALA A 124 0.55 15.73 -2.56
C ALA A 124 -0.40 16.94 -2.55
N ARG A 125 0.12 18.13 -2.85
CA ARG A 125 -0.67 19.37 -2.95
C ARG A 125 -1.66 19.33 -4.10
N HIS A 126 -1.25 18.86 -5.28
CA HIS A 126 -2.09 18.78 -6.47
C HIS A 126 -3.31 17.88 -6.25
N TYR A 127 -3.09 16.72 -5.62
CA TYR A 127 -4.16 15.77 -5.31
C TYR A 127 -4.86 16.01 -3.97
N GLY A 128 -4.49 17.06 -3.23
CA GLY A 128 -5.07 17.39 -1.92
C GLY A 128 -4.87 16.30 -0.86
N THR A 129 -3.76 15.57 -0.92
CA THR A 129 -3.37 14.50 0.00
C THR A 129 -2.18 14.92 0.87
N THR A 130 -1.95 14.19 1.96
CA THR A 130 -0.82 14.41 2.86
C THR A 130 0.14 13.24 2.80
N VAL A 131 1.43 13.52 2.65
CA VAL A 131 2.48 12.50 2.77
C VAL A 131 2.95 12.45 4.21
N LEU A 132 2.74 11.31 4.86
CA LEU A 132 3.26 11.03 6.19
C LEU A 132 4.06 9.74 6.18
N PRO A 133 5.39 9.82 6.05
CA PRO A 133 6.25 8.65 6.08
C PRO A 133 6.10 7.86 7.39
N THR A 134 6.27 6.55 7.31
CA THR A 134 6.30 5.71 8.51
C THR A 134 7.42 6.18 9.43
N ARG A 135 7.06 6.54 10.67
CA ARG A 135 8.07 6.87 11.68
C ARG A 135 8.85 5.60 12.02
N PRO A 136 10.19 5.66 12.10
CA PRO A 136 10.96 4.57 12.69
C PRO A 136 10.39 4.24 14.08
N ARG A 137 10.09 2.96 14.33
CA ARG A 137 9.48 2.43 15.57
C ARG A 137 7.96 2.59 15.73
N LYS A 138 7.17 2.70 14.65
CA LYS A 138 5.73 2.38 14.68
C LYS A 138 5.47 0.98 14.07
N PRO A 139 5.39 -0.09 14.89
CA PRO A 139 5.34 -1.46 14.38
C PRO A 139 4.06 -1.78 13.60
N LYS A 140 2.95 -1.07 13.87
CA LYS A 140 1.64 -1.42 13.32
C LYS A 140 1.47 -1.04 11.85
N ASP A 141 1.85 0.19 11.51
CA ASP A 141 1.76 0.70 10.14
C ASP A 141 2.71 -0.14 9.25
N LYS A 142 3.94 -0.36 9.73
CA LYS A 142 4.94 -1.20 9.06
C LYS A 142 4.48 -2.65 8.88
N ALA A 143 3.93 -3.28 9.92
CA ALA A 143 3.45 -4.66 9.83
C ALA A 143 2.34 -4.84 8.77
N LYS A 144 1.49 -3.83 8.57
CA LYS A 144 0.45 -3.90 7.54
C LYS A 144 1.04 -3.85 6.13
N VAL A 145 2.01 -2.97 5.91
CA VAL A 145 2.75 -2.88 4.65
C VAL A 145 3.47 -4.19 4.37
N GLU A 146 4.25 -4.69 5.33
CA GLU A 146 5.01 -5.94 5.21
C GLU A 146 4.10 -7.12 4.86
N VAL A 147 2.94 -7.25 5.52
CA VAL A 147 1.98 -8.33 5.22
C VAL A 147 1.44 -8.21 3.80
N ALA A 148 1.07 -7.00 3.37
CA ALA A 148 0.50 -6.82 2.04
C ALA A 148 1.54 -7.02 0.92
N VAL A 149 2.77 -6.54 1.11
CA VAL A 149 3.90 -6.83 0.21
C VAL A 149 4.15 -8.34 0.15
N GLN A 150 4.17 -9.05 1.28
CA GLN A 150 4.31 -10.51 1.29
C GLN A 150 3.16 -11.22 0.55
N VAL A 151 1.94 -10.72 0.63
CA VAL A 151 0.81 -11.26 -0.13
C VAL A 151 1.05 -11.08 -1.63
N VAL A 152 1.47 -9.90 -2.08
CA VAL A 152 1.81 -9.64 -3.47
C VAL A 152 2.98 -10.53 -3.93
N GLU A 153 4.02 -10.68 -3.12
CA GLU A 153 5.15 -11.55 -3.42
C GLU A 153 4.72 -13.02 -3.59
N ARG A 154 3.96 -13.55 -2.65
CA ARG A 154 3.51 -14.96 -2.72
C ARG A 154 2.47 -15.18 -3.81
N TRP A 155 1.66 -14.18 -4.13
CA TRP A 155 0.56 -14.33 -5.07
C TRP A 155 0.97 -14.08 -6.51
N ILE A 156 1.65 -12.95 -6.75
CA ILE A 156 2.02 -12.46 -8.06
C ILE A 156 3.41 -12.98 -8.42
N LEU A 157 4.45 -12.59 -7.68
CA LEU A 157 5.83 -12.96 -8.00
C LEU A 157 6.03 -14.47 -8.07
N ALA A 158 5.44 -15.23 -7.15
CA ALA A 158 5.51 -16.69 -7.21
C ALA A 158 4.91 -17.25 -8.51
N ARG A 159 3.78 -16.73 -9.00
CA ARG A 159 3.18 -17.21 -10.26
C ARG A 159 3.99 -16.81 -11.48
N LEU A 160 4.62 -15.63 -11.44
CA LEU A 160 5.41 -15.10 -12.55
C LEU A 160 6.83 -15.67 -12.62
N ARG A 161 7.30 -16.41 -11.60
CA ARG A 161 8.69 -16.91 -11.50
C ARG A 161 9.15 -17.83 -12.64
N HIS A 162 8.21 -18.47 -13.34
CA HIS A 162 8.48 -19.40 -14.44
C HIS A 162 8.13 -18.81 -15.81
N HIS A 163 7.79 -17.53 -15.86
CA HIS A 163 7.49 -16.81 -17.10
C HIS A 163 8.67 -15.93 -17.51
N THR A 164 8.96 -15.94 -18.80
CA THR A 164 9.92 -15.01 -19.41
C THR A 164 9.14 -13.89 -20.08
N PHE A 165 9.48 -12.65 -19.72
CA PHE A 165 8.87 -11.46 -20.30
C PHE A 165 9.86 -10.78 -21.22
N PHE A 166 9.38 -10.25 -22.34
CA PHE A 166 10.23 -9.58 -23.33
C PHE A 166 10.10 -8.05 -23.29
N CYS A 167 9.11 -7.54 -22.57
CA CYS A 167 8.94 -6.11 -22.36
C CYS A 167 8.22 -5.81 -21.04
N LEU A 168 8.39 -4.60 -20.53
CA LEU A 168 7.79 -4.17 -19.26
C LEU A 168 6.25 -4.12 -19.33
N SER A 169 5.69 -3.82 -20.50
CA SER A 169 4.23 -3.75 -20.69
C SER A 169 3.57 -5.12 -20.59
N GLU A 170 4.21 -6.16 -21.13
CA GLU A 170 3.76 -7.55 -21.01
C GLU A 170 3.77 -8.00 -19.55
N LEU A 171 4.86 -7.74 -18.82
CA LEU A 171 4.94 -8.00 -17.39
C LEU A 171 3.83 -7.29 -16.61
N ASN A 172 3.61 -6.00 -16.87
CA ASN A 172 2.54 -5.23 -16.25
C ASN A 172 1.14 -5.75 -16.59
N THR A 173 0.93 -6.28 -17.79
CA THR A 173 -0.34 -6.88 -18.19
C THR A 173 -0.61 -8.15 -17.38
N ALA A 174 0.39 -9.03 -17.24
CA ALA A 174 0.29 -10.22 -16.42
C ALA A 174 0.05 -9.89 -14.93
N ILE A 175 0.76 -8.89 -14.39
CA ILE A 175 0.54 -8.40 -13.02
C ILE A 175 -0.90 -7.92 -12.84
N ARG A 176 -1.44 -7.13 -13.76
CA ARG A 176 -2.82 -6.61 -13.68
C ARG A 176 -3.87 -7.71 -13.64
N GLN A 177 -3.70 -8.77 -14.42
CA GLN A 177 -4.61 -9.92 -14.41
C GLN A 177 -4.59 -10.62 -13.05
N LEU A 178 -3.40 -10.94 -12.54
CA LEU A 178 -3.25 -11.57 -11.22
C LEU A 178 -3.74 -10.68 -10.07
N LEU A 179 -3.56 -9.36 -10.20
CA LEU A 179 -4.03 -8.38 -9.24
C LEU A 179 -5.56 -8.33 -9.18
N GLN A 180 -6.25 -8.38 -10.34
CA GLN A 180 -7.70 -8.44 -10.39
C GLN A 180 -8.23 -9.70 -9.70
N GLU A 181 -7.63 -10.86 -9.96
CA GLU A 181 -7.99 -12.11 -9.28
C GLU A 181 -7.72 -12.05 -7.77
N MET A 182 -6.62 -11.43 -7.35
CA MET A 182 -6.27 -11.28 -5.95
C MET A 182 -7.30 -10.41 -5.22
N ASN A 183 -7.67 -9.29 -5.81
CA ASN A 183 -8.61 -8.34 -5.23
C ASN A 183 -10.08 -8.79 -5.31
N ALA A 184 -10.43 -9.67 -6.26
CA ALA A 184 -11.78 -10.23 -6.39
C ALA A 184 -12.09 -11.31 -5.33
N ARG A 185 -11.10 -11.74 -4.56
CA ARG A 185 -11.30 -12.70 -3.48
C ARG A 185 -12.03 -12.05 -2.32
N PRO A 186 -13.08 -12.68 -1.78
CA PRO A 186 -13.73 -12.17 -0.58
C PRO A 186 -12.71 -12.11 0.57
N ASP A 187 -12.58 -10.95 1.22
CA ASP A 187 -11.84 -10.85 2.48
C ASP A 187 -12.64 -11.64 3.51
N SER A 188 -12.10 -12.78 3.95
CA SER A 188 -12.73 -13.69 4.91
C SER A 188 -13.05 -13.05 6.27
N ARG A 189 -12.75 -11.76 6.44
CA ARG A 189 -13.05 -10.95 7.63
C ARG A 189 -14.23 -9.98 7.46
N MET A 190 -14.84 -9.90 6.28
CA MET A 190 -15.97 -9.00 5.98
C MET A 190 -17.35 -9.71 5.98
N ASP A 191 -17.41 -11.03 6.20
CA ASP A 191 -18.68 -11.77 6.22
C ASP A 191 -19.48 -11.59 7.52
N GLU A 192 -18.94 -10.92 8.55
CA GLU A 192 -19.63 -10.75 9.84
C GLU A 192 -20.44 -9.44 9.98
N LEU A 193 -20.50 -8.56 8.96
CA LEU A 193 -21.12 -7.23 9.11
C LEU A 193 -22.17 -6.79 8.08
N GLU A 194 -22.56 -7.60 7.09
CA GLU A 194 -23.73 -7.30 6.24
C GLU A 194 -24.66 -8.52 6.28
N ASN A 195 -25.90 -8.47 6.80
CA ASN A 195 -27.02 -7.67 6.31
C ASN A 195 -28.22 -7.77 7.30
N PRO A 196 -29.19 -6.81 7.33
CA PRO A 196 -30.45 -7.10 6.65
C PRO A 196 -31.18 -5.85 6.10
N LEU A 197 -30.53 -4.96 5.35
CA LEU A 197 -31.24 -4.01 4.48
C LEU A 197 -30.45 -3.82 3.19
N GLY A 198 -30.90 -4.53 2.15
CA GLY A 198 -30.28 -4.56 0.84
C GLY A 198 -30.05 -3.17 0.25
N ASN A 199 -28.77 -2.84 0.04
CA ASN A 199 -28.40 -1.84 -0.93
C ASN A 199 -27.05 -2.25 -1.53
N SER A 200 -27.04 -2.58 -2.83
CA SER A 200 -25.84 -2.91 -3.58
C SER A 200 -24.97 -1.66 -3.72
N ARG A 201 -24.05 -1.44 -2.77
CA ARG A 201 -22.94 -0.50 -2.92
C ARG A 201 -21.67 -1.31 -2.87
N ASN A 202 -20.92 -1.28 -3.98
CA ASN A 202 -19.60 -1.89 -4.05
C ASN A 202 -18.72 -1.35 -2.88
N PRO A 203 -18.39 -2.18 -1.87
CA PRO A 203 -17.77 -1.72 -0.62
C PRO A 203 -16.30 -1.28 -0.81
N HIS A 204 -15.75 -1.48 -2.00
CA HIS A 204 -14.38 -1.12 -2.37
C HIS A 204 -14.24 0.30 -2.91
N LYS A 205 -15.35 1.03 -3.14
CA LYS A 205 -15.27 2.45 -3.51
C LYS A 205 -14.72 3.24 -2.32
N VAL A 206 -13.50 3.73 -2.48
CA VAL A 206 -12.93 4.75 -1.60
C VAL A 206 -13.97 5.87 -1.45
N CYS A 207 -14.23 6.33 -0.24
CA CYS A 207 -14.88 7.62 -0.03
C CYS A 207 -13.86 8.70 -0.39
N SER A 208 -13.50 8.76 -1.68
CA SER A 208 -12.45 9.60 -2.23
C SER A 208 -13.04 10.95 -2.60
N LYS A 209 -12.27 12.01 -2.35
CA LYS A 209 -12.54 13.30 -3.00
C LYS A 209 -12.46 13.08 -4.52
N PRO A 210 -13.37 13.68 -5.32
CA PRO A 210 -13.29 13.59 -6.77
C PRO A 210 -11.95 14.16 -7.24
N MET A 211 -11.34 13.49 -8.23
CA MET A 211 -10.09 13.93 -8.84
C MET A 211 -10.34 15.27 -9.53
N THR A 212 -9.77 16.36 -9.01
CA THR A 212 -9.78 17.66 -9.68
C THR A 212 -8.91 17.54 -10.93
N ARG A 213 -9.54 17.72 -12.10
CA ARG A 213 -8.87 17.86 -13.40
C ARG A 213 -8.19 19.21 -13.51
#